data_AF-A0A0Q0IN60-F1
#
_entry.id   AF-A0A0Q0IN60-F1
#
_cell.length_a   1.000
_cell.length_b   1.000
_cell.length_c   1.000
_cell.angle_alpha   90.00
_cell.angle_beta   90.00
_cell.angle_gamma   90.00
#
_symmetry.space_group_name_H-M   'P 1'
#
loop_
_entity.id
_entity.type
_entity.pdbx_description
1 polymer ?
#
loop_
_entity_poly.entity_id
_entity_poly.type
_entity_poly.pdbx_seq_one_letter_code
_entity_poly.pdbx_strand_id
1 'polypeptide(L)'
;MLSQALKKDSKMQVSKTKSSFYRRLYVAYLIDSQIASSVPELMAATGMPRRTAQDTISALADLDIVCDFEQLEGGRNHAGSYRIRDWGAVDKGWIADNLPRIKAVLEYP
;
A
#
# COMPACT_ATOMS: atom_id res chain seq x y z
N MET A 1 -13.22 -16.08 -31.71
CA MET A 1 -11.87 -16.65 -31.50
C MET A 1 -10.76 -15.57 -31.55
N LEU A 2 -10.68 -14.69 -32.56
CA LEU A 2 -9.66 -13.62 -32.62
C LEU A 2 -9.75 -12.54 -31.51
N SER A 3 -10.91 -12.34 -30.88
CA SER A 3 -11.12 -11.29 -29.86
C SER A 3 -10.45 -11.57 -28.50
N GLN A 4 -10.21 -12.83 -28.15
CA GLN A 4 -9.54 -13.19 -26.89
C GLN A 4 -8.02 -13.09 -26.96
N ALA A 5 -7.43 -13.21 -28.15
CA ALA A 5 -5.99 -13.08 -28.35
C ALA A 5 -5.52 -11.63 -28.15
N LEU A 6 -6.26 -10.64 -28.67
CA LEU A 6 -5.93 -9.22 -28.56
C LEU A 6 -6.09 -8.62 -27.15
N LYS A 7 -6.83 -9.28 -26.24
CA LYS A 7 -6.93 -8.87 -24.83
C LYS A 7 -5.75 -9.35 -23.98
N LYS A 8 -4.95 -10.28 -24.51
CA LYS A 8 -3.87 -10.94 -23.76
C LYS A 8 -2.56 -10.15 -23.78
N ASP A 9 -2.43 -9.18 -24.69
CA ASP A 9 -1.16 -8.51 -24.99
C ASP A 9 -0.91 -7.19 -24.23
N SER A 10 -1.87 -6.67 -23.45
CA SER A 10 -1.67 -5.44 -22.66
C SER A 10 -1.37 -5.68 -21.18
N LYS A 11 -1.28 -6.95 -20.74
CA LYS A 11 -0.83 -7.27 -19.38
C LYS A 11 0.70 -7.18 -19.35
N MET A 12 1.24 -5.95 -19.29
CA MET A 12 2.64 -5.77 -18.92
C MET A 12 2.87 -6.56 -17.65
N GLN A 13 3.65 -7.65 -17.74
CA GLN A 13 3.89 -8.53 -16.63
C GLN A 13 4.78 -7.78 -15.64
N VAL A 14 4.14 -7.03 -14.74
CA VAL A 14 4.83 -6.23 -13.73
C VAL A 14 5.69 -7.16 -12.91
N SER A 15 6.97 -6.82 -12.78
CA SER A 15 7.90 -7.62 -11.97
C SER A 15 7.45 -7.62 -10.51
N LYS A 16 7.69 -8.74 -9.81
CA LYS A 16 7.38 -8.86 -8.38
C LYS A 16 8.00 -7.72 -7.56
N THR A 17 9.23 -7.32 -7.92
CA THR A 17 9.93 -6.19 -7.30
C THR A 17 9.15 -4.89 -7.46
N LYS A 18 8.66 -4.58 -8.67
CA LYS A 18 7.89 -3.36 -8.92
C LYS A 18 6.54 -3.39 -8.22
N SER A 19 5.81 -4.50 -8.25
CA SER A 19 4.55 -4.65 -7.49
C SER A 19 4.78 -4.49 -5.98
N SER A 20 5.84 -5.09 -5.43
CA SER A 20 6.16 -4.97 -4.00
C SER A 20 6.53 -3.54 -3.60
N PHE A 21 7.33 -2.87 -4.43
CA PHE A 21 7.68 -1.47 -4.23
C PHE A 21 6.43 -0.57 -4.24
N TYR A 22 5.63 -0.63 -5.31
CA TYR A 22 4.42 0.19 -5.43
C TYR A 22 3.39 -0.05 -4.33
N ARG A 23 3.25 -1.30 -3.87
CA ARG A 23 2.35 -1.62 -2.77
C ARG A 23 2.78 -0.95 -1.47
N ARG A 24 4.08 -0.95 -1.16
CA ARG A 24 4.63 -0.26 0.02
C ARG A 24 4.41 1.24 -0.05
N LEU A 25 4.69 1.87 -1.21
CA LEU A 25 4.41 3.29 -1.44
C LEU A 25 2.94 3.63 -1.21
N TYR A 26 2.04 2.80 -1.76
CA TYR A 26 0.60 3.04 -1.66
C TYR A 26 0.08 2.85 -0.23
N VAL A 27 0.53 1.80 0.47
CA VAL A 27 0.14 1.58 1.89
C VAL A 27 0.66 2.71 2.78
N ALA A 28 1.92 3.13 2.62
CA ALA A 28 2.44 4.28 3.37
C ALA A 28 1.62 5.56 3.08
N TYR A 29 1.28 5.79 1.82
CA TYR A 29 0.46 6.95 1.44
C TYR A 29 -0.92 6.92 2.10
N LEU A 30 -1.62 5.78 2.08
CA LEU A 30 -2.95 5.63 2.70
C LEU A 30 -2.91 5.87 4.21
N ILE A 31 -1.86 5.39 4.89
CA ILE A 31 -1.64 5.60 6.32
C ILE A 31 -1.38 7.08 6.60
N ASP A 32 -0.45 7.69 5.88
CA ASP A 32 -0.05 9.08 6.09
C ASP A 32 -1.20 10.06 5.78
N SER A 33 -2.01 9.77 4.76
CA SER A 33 -3.19 10.54 4.41
C SER A 33 -4.41 10.27 5.28
N GLN A 34 -4.31 9.39 6.28
CA GLN A 34 -5.41 8.97 7.16
C GLN A 34 -6.61 8.36 6.43
N ILE A 35 -6.41 7.84 5.22
CA ILE A 35 -7.47 7.14 4.46
C ILE A 35 -7.63 5.71 5.00
N ALA A 36 -6.53 5.07 5.36
CA ALA A 36 -6.52 3.76 6.01
C ALA A 36 -5.33 3.66 6.96
N SER A 37 -5.61 3.63 8.25
CA SER A 37 -4.63 3.64 9.34
C SER A 37 -4.66 2.36 10.17
N SER A 38 -5.44 1.36 9.80
CA SER A 38 -5.49 0.05 10.45
C SER A 38 -5.43 -1.09 9.43
N VAL A 39 -5.04 -2.30 9.86
CA VAL A 39 -5.04 -3.47 8.96
C VAL A 39 -6.42 -3.70 8.32
N PRO A 40 -7.55 -3.67 9.06
CA PRO A 40 -8.87 -3.78 8.45
C PRO A 40 -9.18 -2.70 7.41
N GLU A 41 -8.83 -1.43 7.68
CA GLU A 41 -9.04 -0.33 6.72
C GLU A 41 -8.21 -0.52 5.46
N LEU A 42 -6.95 -0.96 5.59
CA LEU A 42 -6.07 -1.23 4.46
C LEU A 42 -6.63 -2.38 3.60
N MET A 43 -7.17 -3.42 4.22
CA MET A 43 -7.85 -4.50 3.49
C MET A 43 -9.05 -3.96 2.72
N ALA A 44 -9.89 -3.12 3.33
CA ALA A 44 -11.05 -2.52 2.69
C ALA A 44 -10.68 -1.60 1.51
N ALA A 45 -9.62 -0.79 1.67
CA ALA A 45 -9.17 0.15 0.65
C ALA A 45 -8.47 -0.51 -0.55
N THR A 46 -7.97 -1.73 -0.40
CA THR A 46 -7.07 -2.36 -1.40
C THR A 46 -7.50 -3.73 -1.87
N GLY A 47 -8.42 -4.40 -1.17
CA GLY A 47 -8.79 -5.79 -1.43
C GLY A 47 -7.70 -6.81 -1.06
N MET A 48 -6.60 -6.38 -0.43
CA MET A 48 -5.53 -7.28 -0.02
C MET A 48 -5.95 -8.22 1.12
N PRO A 49 -5.44 -9.47 1.18
CA PRO A 49 -5.57 -10.31 2.36
C PRO A 49 -4.86 -9.70 3.57
N ARG A 50 -5.35 -10.01 4.79
CA ARG A 50 -4.79 -9.52 6.06
C ARG A 50 -3.27 -9.68 6.15
N ARG A 51 -2.77 -10.87 5.80
CA ARG A 51 -1.34 -11.17 5.87
C ARG A 51 -0.51 -10.27 4.95
N THR A 52 -1.00 -10.01 3.73
CA THR A 52 -0.36 -9.10 2.78
C THR A 52 -0.31 -7.66 3.29
N ALA A 53 -1.39 -7.17 3.91
CA ALA A 53 -1.39 -5.85 4.53
C ALA A 53 -0.36 -5.75 5.66
N GLN A 54 -0.33 -6.74 6.57
CA GLN A 54 0.64 -6.81 7.67
C GLN A 54 2.08 -6.88 7.16
N ASP A 55 2.37 -7.78 6.22
CA ASP A 55 3.72 -7.92 5.64
C ASP A 55 4.16 -6.64 4.91
N THR A 56 3.23 -5.94 4.25
CA THR A 56 3.54 -4.66 3.59
C THR A 56 3.92 -3.58 4.59
N ILE A 57 3.18 -3.46 5.70
CA ILE A 57 3.50 -2.48 6.77
C ILE A 57 4.87 -2.79 7.37
N SER A 58 5.14 -4.05 7.71
CA SER A 58 6.44 -4.45 8.27
C SER A 58 7.60 -4.16 7.32
N ALA A 59 7.38 -4.29 6.00
CA ALA A 59 8.40 -4.05 4.98
C ALA A 59 8.58 -2.57 4.59
N LEU A 60 7.89 -1.63 5.26
CA LEU A 60 8.10 -0.19 5.05
C LEU A 60 9.50 0.25 5.53
N ALA A 61 10.01 -0.36 6.60
CA ALA A 61 11.34 -0.08 7.13
C ALA A 61 12.46 -0.39 6.13
N ASP A 62 12.26 -1.34 5.21
CA ASP A 62 13.22 -1.64 4.14
C ASP A 62 13.38 -0.50 3.11
N LEU A 63 12.50 0.50 3.15
CA LEU A 63 12.55 1.73 2.35
C LEU A 63 12.89 2.97 3.19
N ASP A 64 13.36 2.76 4.43
CA ASP A 64 13.57 3.80 5.44
C ASP A 64 12.31 4.61 5.80
N ILE A 65 11.12 4.10 5.47
CA ILE A 65 9.84 4.70 5.89
C ILE A 65 9.55 4.27 7.33
N VAL A 66 9.50 5.24 8.23
CA VAL A 66 9.21 5.02 9.66
C VAL A 66 7.70 5.00 9.86
N CYS A 67 7.16 3.82 10.20
CA CYS A 67 5.74 3.61 10.45
C CYS A 67 5.52 3.09 11.88
N ASP A 68 4.96 3.93 12.75
CA ASP A 68 4.64 3.58 14.13
C ASP A 68 3.20 3.11 14.26
N PHE A 69 2.92 2.35 15.33
CA PHE A 69 1.56 2.06 15.76
C PHE A 69 1.24 2.82 17.06
N GLU A 70 0.30 3.76 16.98
CA GLU A 70 -0.20 4.49 18.14
C GLU A 70 -1.36 3.72 18.76
N GLN A 71 -1.20 3.25 20.00
CA GLN A 71 -2.31 2.68 20.76
C GLN A 71 -3.30 3.77 21.14
N LEU A 72 -4.59 3.46 21.05
CA LEU A 72 -5.65 4.32 21.57
C LEU A 72 -5.63 4.26 23.10
N GLU A 73 -5.67 5.42 23.76
CA GLU A 73 -5.68 5.48 25.22
C GLU A 73 -6.91 4.74 25.79
N GLY A 74 -6.69 3.84 26.74
CA GLY A 74 -7.73 2.97 27.29
C GLY A 74 -8.23 1.84 26.36
N GLY A 75 -7.63 1.69 25.18
CA GLY A 75 -7.98 0.64 24.22
C GLY A 75 -7.61 -0.76 24.72
N ARG A 76 -8.58 -1.68 24.73
CA ARG A 76 -8.30 -3.12 24.87
C ARG A 76 -7.82 -3.69 23.53
N ASN A 77 -6.89 -4.65 23.57
CA ASN A 77 -6.45 -5.50 22.44
C ASN A 77 -6.23 -4.76 21.10
N HIS A 78 -5.00 -4.30 20.84
CA HIS A 78 -4.58 -3.75 19.53
C HIS A 78 -5.49 -2.65 18.95
N ALA A 79 -6.28 -1.96 19.78
CA ALA A 79 -7.01 -0.78 19.38
C ALA A 79 -6.02 0.38 19.23
N GLY A 80 -5.83 0.83 17.98
CA GLY A 80 -4.84 1.85 17.64
C GLY A 80 -4.74 2.04 16.13
N SER A 81 -3.85 2.93 15.71
CA SER A 81 -3.70 3.32 14.31
C SER A 81 -2.23 3.48 13.95
N TYR A 82 -1.88 3.11 12.72
CA TYR A 82 -0.58 3.35 12.15
C TYR A 82 -0.39 4.84 11.80
N ARG A 83 0.85 5.31 11.90
CA ARG A 83 1.29 6.65 11.51
C ARG A 83 2.61 6.56 10.78
N ILE A 84 2.71 7.25 9.65
CA ILE A 84 4.02 7.52 9.05
C ILE A 84 4.64 8.71 9.79
N ARG A 85 5.86 8.53 10.28
CA ARG A 85 6.64 9.58 10.98
C ARG A 85 7.64 10.23 10.05
N ASP A 86 8.23 9.42 9.19
CA ASP A 86 9.25 9.82 8.25
C ASP A 86 9.11 8.97 6.99
N TRP A 87 9.30 9.61 5.83
CA TRP A 87 9.30 8.96 4.54
C TRP A 87 10.69 8.51 4.10
N GLY A 88 11.74 8.85 4.86
CA GLY A 88 13.12 8.50 4.54
C GLY A 88 13.53 9.05 3.18
N ALA A 89 14.03 8.19 2.30
CA ALA A 89 14.45 8.56 0.95
C ALA A 89 13.28 8.68 -0.06
N VAL A 90 12.04 8.38 0.34
CA VAL A 90 10.89 8.32 -0.56
C VAL A 90 10.19 9.68 -0.63
N ASP A 91 9.95 10.17 -1.86
CA ASP A 91 9.17 11.39 -2.08
C ASP A 91 7.66 11.10 -2.07
N LYS A 92 6.97 11.58 -1.04
CA LYS A 92 5.50 11.50 -0.92
C LYS A 92 4.77 12.22 -2.06
N GLY A 93 5.30 13.36 -2.53
CA GLY A 93 4.69 14.16 -3.60
C GLY A 93 4.61 13.38 -4.90
N TRP A 94 5.70 12.71 -5.27
CA TRP A 94 5.72 11.81 -6.43
C TRP A 94 4.64 10.74 -6.36
N ILE A 95 4.38 10.16 -5.18
CA ILE A 95 3.35 9.13 -5.01
C ILE A 95 1.96 9.70 -5.29
N ALA A 96 1.65 10.88 -4.72
CA ALA A 96 0.38 11.57 -4.93
C ALA A 96 0.09 11.80 -6.42
N ASP A 97 1.07 12.33 -7.15
CA ASP A 97 0.96 12.62 -8.59
C ASP A 97 0.84 11.34 -9.44
N ASN A 98 1.33 10.21 -8.94
CA ASN A 98 1.35 8.92 -9.64
C ASN A 98 0.30 7.93 -9.15
N LEU A 99 -0.60 8.32 -8.23
CA LEU A 99 -1.61 7.43 -7.64
C LEU A 99 -2.41 6.63 -8.67
N PRO A 100 -2.96 7.23 -9.75
CA PRO A 100 -3.73 6.48 -10.75
C PRO A 100 -2.89 5.37 -11.40
N ARG A 101 -1.62 5.65 -11.68
CA ARG A 101 -0.69 4.69 -12.29
C ARG A 101 -0.32 3.57 -11.33
N ILE A 102 -0.06 3.90 -10.07
CA ILE A 102 0.27 2.92 -9.02
C ILE A 102 -0.91 1.95 -8.84
N LYS A 103 -2.13 2.47 -8.69
CA LYS A 103 -3.35 1.67 -8.55
C LYS A 103 -3.60 0.77 -9.76
N ALA A 104 -3.45 1.30 -10.98
CA ALA A 104 -3.59 0.52 -12.21
C ALA A 104 -2.59 -0.63 -12.31
N VAL A 105 -1.32 -0.40 -11.91
CA VAL A 105 -0.28 -1.44 -11.89
C VAL A 105 -0.55 -2.53 -10.85
N LEU A 106 -1.15 -2.16 -9.72
CA LEU A 106 -1.48 -3.08 -8.62
C LEU A 106 -2.85 -3.75 -8.79
N GLU A 107 -3.65 -3.31 -9.76
CA GLU A 107 -5.05 -3.69 -9.93
C GLU A 107 -5.88 -3.41 -8.66
N TYR A 108 -5.62 -2.28 -7.97
CA TYR A 108 -6.33 -1.86 -6.76
C TYR A 108 -7.48 -0.87 -7.05
N PRO A 109 -8.54 -0.84 -6.20
CA PRO A 109 -9.67 0.08 -6.34
C PRO A 109 -9.24 1.53 -6.25
#